data_AF-Q4CWQ1-F1
#
_entry.id   AF-Q4CWQ1-F1
#
_cell.length_a   1.000
_cell.length_b   1.000
_cell.length_c   1.000
_cell.angle_alpha   90.00
_cell.angle_beta   90.00
_cell.angle_gamma   90.00
#
_symmetry.space_group_name_H-M   'P 1'
#
loop_
_entity.id
_entity.type
_entity.pdbx_description
1 polymer ?
#
loop_
_entity_poly.entity_id
_entity_poly.type
_entity_poly.pdbx_seq_one_letter_code
_entity_poly.pdbx_strand_id
1 'polypeptide(L)'
;MWRLSLLRRVAAAGGRVKSSGSASLPYRRVLKMLQAEGEGLPAAGGVFEQFRAFYRQVMADKAASGRAVKPIEEFCGASEDVEPFALVMMKVLCDLQKMEDLRFLFAQCLLELHSPSIELFNVYLLAISLTDSFNQYEIENVVEVMRARAIHPDVVTRLSLFILYIRLGQDYSVWWPEIRDEVLSIAKSGKPGQYPLLEVRLQHCFQTILRLHHDVTMIHECFDLLKLVDQKRISSRLLLPYMLLSANNAAAPPATTVQILELLEATRKLEDTTSEGASLRAVSEDAETERTNVGSTDPVLNNELTALKLLAKCAKWGDVASAVYVREYLRKHPGIISPTSQPAVSLLFLEAASRGAMLKEALTVLEDEVPETHCQPGPRPKLFLESRKVTLLNADPIMTLARLVAFGEASVEKGLAILDERREAGGEVSHKSLNVLMEAAALLKDEGKAAMVFAAFESLGAVKTSRTFLLLLLSMPDAASSTARIPEVLAEMSDLGIEVSSDFLRGALELAIDAQDGFTAMQMVGYHEKRSISIESKLSIRLMRLLCLVVDVDSVRRLIAALKATESPVDSRTVSLCVATFKKWAIPCDDLKAV
;
A
#
# COMPACT_ATOMS: atom_id res chain seq x y z
N MET A 1 -27.79 11.18 10.33
CA MET A 1 -27.76 10.06 11.32
C MET A 1 -26.70 10.24 12.42
N TRP A 2 -25.43 10.52 12.09
CA TRP A 2 -24.33 10.77 13.06
C TRP A 2 -24.62 11.81 14.15
N ARG A 3 -25.28 12.93 13.79
CA ARG A 3 -25.62 14.04 14.70
C ARG A 3 -26.72 13.69 15.73
N LEU A 4 -27.68 12.85 15.34
CA LEU A 4 -28.80 12.45 16.20
C LEU A 4 -28.41 11.42 17.28
N SER A 5 -27.38 10.59 17.07
CA SER A 5 -27.00 9.55 18.03
C SER A 5 -26.28 10.10 19.26
N LEU A 6 -25.55 11.20 19.10
CA LEU A 6 -24.83 11.90 20.17
C LEU A 6 -25.83 12.48 21.18
N LEU A 7 -26.94 13.04 20.70
CA LEU A 7 -28.02 13.58 21.52
C LEU A 7 -28.79 12.48 22.27
N ARG A 8 -29.06 11.32 21.63
CA ARG A 8 -29.78 10.20 22.28
C ARG A 8 -29.04 9.59 23.47
N ARG A 9 -27.70 9.47 23.42
CA ARG A 9 -26.91 8.93 24.54
C ARG A 9 -26.73 9.92 25.69
N VAL A 10 -26.62 11.21 25.40
CA VAL A 10 -26.53 12.24 26.46
C VAL A 10 -27.89 12.44 27.15
N ALA A 11 -29.00 12.34 26.42
CA ALA A 11 -30.33 12.29 27.04
C ALA A 11 -30.53 11.05 27.95
N ALA A 12 -29.70 10.00 27.80
CA ALA A 12 -29.69 8.85 28.71
C ALA A 12 -28.72 9.03 29.90
N ALA A 13 -27.66 9.84 29.76
CA ALA A 13 -26.76 10.22 30.85
C ALA A 13 -27.36 11.31 31.76
N GLY A 14 -28.16 12.21 31.19
CA GLY A 14 -29.03 13.11 31.93
C GLY A 14 -30.17 12.31 32.57
N GLY A 15 -30.00 11.96 33.84
CA GLY A 15 -30.82 10.99 34.56
C GLY A 15 -32.34 11.12 34.44
N ARG A 16 -33.01 9.99 34.69
CA ARG A 16 -34.47 9.88 34.89
C ARG A 16 -34.93 10.87 35.96
N VAL A 17 -35.49 12.02 35.57
CA VAL A 17 -36.08 12.98 36.52
C VAL A 17 -37.60 12.98 36.40
N LYS A 18 -38.26 12.73 37.54
CA LYS A 18 -39.71 12.65 37.73
C LYS A 18 -40.40 13.98 37.44
N SER A 19 -41.58 13.90 36.82
CA SER A 19 -42.43 15.02 36.44
C SER A 19 -43.09 15.68 37.65
N SER A 20 -42.79 16.95 37.90
CA SER A 20 -43.64 17.89 38.64
C SER A 20 -43.89 19.13 37.77
N GLY A 21 -45.12 19.62 37.83
CA GLY A 21 -45.67 20.66 36.94
C GLY A 21 -45.17 22.08 37.21
N SER A 22 -45.82 23.03 36.53
CA SER A 22 -45.45 24.44 36.28
C SER A 22 -44.44 24.63 35.15
N ALA A 23 -44.58 25.75 34.42
CA ALA A 23 -44.00 26.07 33.11
C ALA A 23 -42.67 25.35 32.84
N SER A 24 -42.60 24.54 31.76
CA SER A 24 -41.42 23.71 31.52
C SER A 24 -40.17 24.59 31.41
N LEU A 25 -39.30 24.50 32.42
CA LEU A 25 -37.97 25.11 32.44
C LEU A 25 -37.31 24.94 31.07
N PRO A 26 -36.64 25.97 30.50
CA PRO A 26 -36.14 25.93 29.11
C PRO A 26 -35.33 24.69 28.80
N TYR A 27 -34.46 24.26 29.73
CA TYR A 27 -33.72 23.01 29.64
C TYR A 27 -34.60 21.77 29.41
N ARG A 28 -35.64 21.59 30.23
CA ARG A 28 -36.61 20.49 30.08
C ARG A 28 -37.38 20.59 28.77
N ARG A 29 -37.65 21.81 28.28
CA ARG A 29 -38.32 22.03 26.99
C ARG A 29 -37.44 21.55 25.83
N VAL A 30 -36.15 21.90 25.83
CA VAL A 30 -35.19 21.45 24.82
C VAL A 30 -35.08 19.92 24.83
N LEU A 31 -34.93 19.30 25.99
CA LEU A 31 -34.87 17.83 26.10
C LEU A 31 -36.13 17.15 25.54
N LYS A 32 -37.32 17.68 25.84
CA LYS A 32 -38.58 17.16 25.27
C LYS A 32 -38.64 17.32 23.75
N MET A 33 -38.22 18.47 23.23
CA MET A 33 -38.18 18.74 21.79
C MET A 33 -37.23 17.79 21.06
N LEU A 34 -36.06 17.50 21.64
CA LEU A 34 -35.09 16.56 21.08
C LEU A 34 -35.55 15.10 21.07
N GLN A 35 -36.54 14.75 21.91
CA GLN A 35 -37.15 13.42 21.91
C GLN A 35 -38.26 13.27 20.85
N ALA A 36 -38.79 14.36 20.30
CA ALA A 36 -39.81 14.32 19.26
C ALA A 36 -39.21 13.93 17.89
N GLU A 37 -39.82 12.96 17.20
CA GLU A 37 -39.36 12.50 15.89
C GLU A 37 -39.57 13.59 14.81
N GLY A 38 -38.58 13.77 13.93
CA GLY A 38 -38.67 14.60 12.72
C GLY A 38 -38.29 16.08 12.88
N GLU A 39 -38.83 16.80 13.87
CA GLU A 39 -38.73 18.27 13.96
C GLU A 39 -37.96 18.80 15.18
N GLY A 40 -37.39 17.91 16.00
CA GLY A 40 -36.82 18.28 17.31
C GLY A 40 -35.63 19.25 17.27
N LEU A 41 -34.77 19.16 16.26
CA LEU A 41 -33.53 19.95 16.20
C LEU A 41 -33.76 21.42 15.80
N PRO A 42 -34.52 21.74 14.73
CA PRO A 42 -34.94 23.12 14.46
C PRO A 42 -35.77 23.72 15.59
N ALA A 43 -36.70 22.94 16.17
CA ALA A 43 -37.52 23.39 17.30
C ALA A 43 -36.68 23.74 18.53
N ALA A 44 -35.67 22.91 18.84
CA ALA A 44 -34.69 23.20 19.89
C ALA A 44 -33.87 24.47 19.58
N GLY A 45 -33.47 24.67 18.32
CA GLY A 45 -32.82 25.91 17.87
C GLY A 45 -33.69 27.16 18.10
N GLY A 46 -35.02 27.04 17.98
CA GLY A 46 -35.96 28.13 18.30
C GLY A 46 -35.93 28.55 19.78
N VAL A 47 -35.54 27.66 20.70
CA VAL A 47 -35.37 28.03 22.12
C VAL A 47 -34.16 28.95 22.30
N PHE A 48 -33.10 28.76 21.50
CA PHE A 48 -31.94 29.64 21.53
C PHE A 48 -32.27 31.06 21.05
N GLU A 49 -33.09 31.20 20.00
CA GLU A 49 -33.53 32.52 19.53
C GLU A 49 -34.36 33.26 20.59
N GLN A 50 -35.15 32.53 21.39
CA GLN A 50 -35.87 33.10 22.53
C GLN A 50 -34.90 33.58 23.62
N PHE A 51 -33.87 32.79 23.93
CA PHE A 51 -32.80 33.23 24.84
C PHE A 51 -32.09 34.47 24.29
N ARG A 52 -31.80 34.54 22.99
CA ARG A 52 -31.13 35.69 22.36
C ARG A 52 -31.99 36.96 22.44
N ALA A 53 -33.30 36.83 22.21
CA ALA A 53 -34.23 37.94 22.38
C ALA A 53 -34.28 38.41 23.85
N PHE A 54 -34.38 37.47 24.79
CA PHE A 54 -34.34 37.74 26.22
C PHE A 54 -33.03 38.42 26.64
N TYR A 55 -31.88 37.92 26.18
CA TYR A 55 -30.56 38.48 26.45
C TYR A 55 -30.46 39.95 26.03
N ARG A 56 -30.95 40.29 24.82
CA ARG A 56 -30.93 41.68 24.33
C ARG A 56 -31.78 42.61 25.21
N GLN A 57 -32.94 42.15 25.64
CA GLN A 57 -33.81 42.93 26.53
C GLN A 57 -33.15 43.16 27.89
N VAL A 58 -32.65 42.09 28.51
CA VAL A 58 -31.98 42.15 29.81
C VAL A 58 -30.72 43.01 29.79
N MET A 59 -29.93 42.95 28.72
CA MET A 59 -28.74 43.78 28.58
C MET A 59 -29.07 45.26 28.32
N ALA A 60 -30.20 45.56 27.66
CA ALA A 60 -30.70 46.93 27.54
C ALA A 60 -31.14 47.48 28.91
N ASP A 61 -31.85 46.67 29.71
CA ASP A 61 -32.28 47.04 31.06
C ASP A 61 -31.11 47.19 32.03
N LYS A 62 -30.05 46.37 31.86
CA LYS A 62 -28.79 46.51 32.61
C LYS A 62 -28.11 47.84 32.34
N ALA A 63 -28.03 48.27 31.08
CA ALA A 63 -27.45 49.56 30.73
C ALA A 63 -28.19 50.73 31.39
N ALA A 64 -29.50 50.57 31.64
CA ALA A 64 -30.31 51.56 32.35
C ALA A 64 -30.19 51.49 33.88
N SER A 65 -29.98 50.30 34.47
CA SER A 65 -30.08 50.07 35.92
C SER A 65 -28.75 49.84 36.64
N GLY A 66 -27.65 49.57 35.93
CA GLY A 66 -26.32 49.31 36.51
C GLY A 66 -26.20 47.99 37.30
N ARG A 67 -27.23 47.12 37.31
CA ARG A 67 -27.24 45.87 38.07
C ARG A 67 -26.26 44.83 37.48
N ALA A 68 -25.63 44.03 38.33
CA ALA A 68 -24.93 42.82 37.88
C ALA A 68 -25.98 41.80 37.43
N VAL A 69 -26.02 41.51 36.13
CA VAL A 69 -27.01 40.60 35.54
C VAL A 69 -26.34 39.31 35.07
N LYS A 70 -27.00 38.18 35.31
CA LYS A 70 -26.68 36.85 34.79
C LYS A 70 -27.81 36.37 33.87
N PRO A 71 -27.79 36.77 32.59
CA PRO A 71 -28.87 36.48 31.65
C PRO A 71 -29.22 35.00 31.47
N ILE A 72 -28.26 34.08 31.49
CA ILE A 72 -28.57 32.65 31.33
C ILE A 72 -29.23 32.12 32.60
N GLU A 73 -28.73 32.50 33.78
CA GLU A 73 -29.34 32.13 35.07
C GLU A 73 -30.79 32.64 35.16
N GLU A 74 -31.05 33.89 34.78
CA GLU A 74 -32.39 34.46 34.75
C GLU A 74 -33.30 33.78 33.72
N PHE A 75 -32.76 33.38 32.56
CA PHE A 75 -33.51 32.66 31.54
C PHE A 75 -33.86 31.23 31.98
N CYS A 76 -32.91 30.50 32.55
CA CYS A 76 -33.12 29.15 33.06
C CYS A 76 -34.01 29.13 34.31
N GLY A 77 -34.00 30.21 35.10
CA GLY A 77 -34.74 30.35 36.36
C GLY A 77 -34.04 29.73 37.57
N ALA A 78 -32.96 28.98 37.36
CA ALA A 78 -32.15 28.36 38.41
C ALA A 78 -30.68 28.26 37.98
N SER A 79 -29.75 28.48 38.91
CA SER A 79 -28.30 28.40 38.67
C SER A 79 -27.83 26.99 38.32
N GLU A 80 -28.47 25.96 38.87
CA GLU A 80 -28.15 24.55 38.62
C GLU A 80 -28.46 24.09 37.19
N ASP A 81 -29.41 24.74 36.51
CA ASP A 81 -29.83 24.39 35.15
C ASP A 81 -29.02 25.13 34.06
N VAL A 82 -28.19 26.11 34.42
CA VAL A 82 -27.42 26.94 33.49
C VAL A 82 -26.48 26.09 32.62
N GLU A 83 -25.63 25.29 33.27
CA GLU A 83 -24.64 24.47 32.57
C GLU A 83 -25.26 23.29 31.79
N PRO A 84 -26.19 22.50 32.36
CA PRO A 84 -26.91 21.48 31.59
C PRO A 84 -27.63 22.04 30.36
N PHE A 85 -28.28 23.21 30.49
CA PHE A 85 -28.88 23.91 29.35
C PHE A 85 -27.84 24.28 28.31
N ALA A 86 -26.73 24.90 28.72
CA ALA A 86 -25.66 25.30 27.83
C ALA A 86 -25.08 24.11 27.06
N LEU A 87 -24.78 23.00 27.73
CA LEU A 87 -24.23 21.79 27.11
C LEU A 87 -25.14 21.24 26.01
N VAL A 88 -26.44 21.12 26.29
CA VAL A 88 -27.41 20.63 25.29
C VAL A 88 -27.57 21.63 24.16
N MET A 89 -27.66 22.92 24.48
CA MET A 89 -27.87 23.95 23.48
C MET A 89 -26.67 24.14 22.56
N MET A 90 -25.44 24.09 23.08
CA MET A 90 -24.22 24.09 22.28
C MET A 90 -24.17 22.90 21.33
N LYS A 91 -24.60 21.71 21.76
CA LYS A 91 -24.70 20.53 20.88
C LYS A 91 -25.71 20.77 19.74
N VAL A 92 -26.89 21.33 20.06
CA VAL A 92 -27.91 21.71 19.06
C VAL A 92 -27.38 22.76 18.08
N LEU A 93 -26.72 23.81 18.56
CA LEU A 93 -26.16 24.87 17.72
C LEU A 93 -25.04 24.33 16.81
N CYS A 94 -24.21 23.44 17.33
CA CYS A 94 -23.19 22.73 16.54
C CYS A 94 -23.84 21.93 15.39
N ASP A 95 -24.89 21.17 15.69
CA ASP A 95 -25.60 20.37 14.69
C ASP A 95 -26.33 21.22 13.63
N LEU A 96 -26.83 22.40 14.02
CA LEU A 96 -27.41 23.43 13.17
C LEU A 96 -26.37 24.30 12.44
N GLN A 97 -25.06 24.09 12.67
CA GLN A 97 -23.95 24.88 12.11
C GLN A 97 -24.00 26.38 12.48
N LYS A 98 -24.65 26.74 13.58
CA LYS A 98 -24.71 28.10 14.11
C LYS A 98 -23.52 28.39 15.05
N MET A 99 -22.34 28.53 14.48
CA MET A 99 -21.08 28.58 15.25
C MET A 99 -20.87 29.88 16.00
N GLU A 100 -21.26 31.03 15.46
CA GLU A 100 -21.18 32.32 16.16
C GLU A 100 -22.06 32.33 17.40
N ASP A 101 -23.27 31.77 17.28
CA ASP A 101 -24.21 31.61 18.38
C ASP A 101 -23.67 30.68 19.47
N LEU A 102 -22.98 29.60 19.06
CA LEU A 102 -22.29 28.68 19.98
C LEU A 102 -21.15 29.39 20.73
N ARG A 103 -20.31 30.17 20.02
CA ARG A 103 -19.24 30.97 20.62
C ARG A 103 -19.77 31.99 21.62
N PHE A 104 -20.84 32.69 21.24
CA PHE A 104 -21.52 33.63 22.11
C PHE A 104 -22.05 32.94 23.39
N LEU A 105 -22.73 31.81 23.25
CA LEU A 105 -23.26 31.07 24.40
C LEU A 105 -22.13 30.59 25.33
N PHE A 106 -21.04 30.05 24.76
CA PHE A 106 -19.89 29.60 25.54
C PHE A 106 -19.24 30.76 26.32
N ALA A 107 -18.98 31.88 25.66
CA ALA A 107 -18.42 33.06 26.30
C ALA A 107 -19.33 33.58 27.44
N GLN A 108 -20.64 33.60 27.22
CA GLN A 108 -21.61 34.01 28.24
C GLN A 108 -21.64 33.04 29.42
N CYS A 109 -21.56 31.72 29.19
CA CYS A 109 -21.46 30.72 30.25
C CYS A 109 -20.21 30.93 31.10
N LEU A 110 -19.07 31.24 30.48
CA LEU A 110 -17.85 31.55 31.22
C LEU A 110 -18.01 32.80 32.10
N LEU A 111 -18.75 33.82 31.68
CA LEU A 111 -18.99 35.00 32.51
C LEU A 111 -19.89 34.71 33.73
N GLU A 112 -20.85 33.79 33.61
CA GLU A 112 -21.87 33.54 34.65
C GLU A 112 -21.53 32.39 35.61
N LEU A 113 -20.90 31.33 35.11
CA LEU A 113 -20.53 30.16 35.89
C LEU A 113 -19.24 30.44 36.65
N HIS A 114 -19.21 30.20 37.96
CA HIS A 114 -17.98 30.33 38.75
C HIS A 114 -17.06 29.12 38.60
N SER A 115 -17.64 27.91 38.50
CA SER A 115 -16.92 26.64 38.39
C SER A 115 -17.46 25.83 37.19
N PRO A 116 -17.18 26.23 35.94
CA PRO A 116 -17.65 25.49 34.77
C PRO A 116 -16.98 24.11 34.73
N SER A 117 -17.74 23.08 34.34
CA SER A 117 -17.22 21.72 34.23
C SER A 117 -16.29 21.57 33.01
N ILE A 118 -15.42 20.55 33.06
CA ILE A 118 -14.58 20.17 31.92
C ILE A 118 -15.40 19.76 30.69
N GLU A 119 -16.64 19.27 30.86
CA GLU A 119 -17.51 18.88 29.74
C GLU A 119 -17.86 20.10 28.88
N LEU A 120 -18.07 21.28 29.48
CA LEU A 120 -18.37 22.51 28.76
C LEU A 120 -17.25 22.87 27.76
N PHE A 121 -16.00 22.76 28.22
CA PHE A 121 -14.81 22.97 27.39
C PHE A 121 -14.70 21.90 26.31
N ASN A 122 -14.89 20.62 26.66
CA ASN A 122 -14.83 19.52 25.71
C ASN A 122 -15.86 19.64 24.58
N VAL A 123 -17.10 20.07 24.89
CA VAL A 123 -18.14 20.31 23.88
C VAL A 123 -17.77 21.48 22.98
N TYR A 124 -17.23 22.57 23.55
CA TYR A 124 -16.75 23.72 22.77
C TYR A 124 -15.63 23.32 21.82
N LEU A 125 -14.56 22.70 22.34
CA LEU A 125 -13.40 22.27 21.57
C LEU A 125 -13.78 21.25 20.49
N LEU A 126 -14.72 20.35 20.79
CA LEU A 126 -15.31 19.46 19.79
C LEU A 126 -15.99 20.28 18.69
N ALA A 127 -16.90 21.19 19.03
CA ALA A 127 -17.67 21.96 18.06
C ALA A 127 -16.77 22.80 17.12
N ILE A 128 -15.83 23.58 17.66
CA ILE A 128 -14.95 24.42 16.84
C ILE A 128 -14.06 23.55 15.93
N SER A 129 -13.63 22.38 16.40
CA SER A 129 -12.81 21.45 15.62
C SER A 129 -13.57 20.71 14.53
N LEU A 130 -14.89 20.85 14.44
CA LEU A 130 -15.67 20.35 13.30
C LEU A 130 -15.82 21.41 12.20
N THR A 131 -15.27 22.61 12.40
CA THR A 131 -15.29 23.73 11.45
C THR A 131 -13.89 24.03 10.94
N ASP A 132 -13.78 24.77 9.84
CA ASP A 132 -12.52 25.35 9.34
C ASP A 132 -12.32 26.82 9.79
N SER A 133 -13.16 27.33 10.70
CA SER A 133 -13.23 28.76 11.05
C SER A 133 -12.45 29.18 12.30
N PHE A 134 -11.85 28.22 13.02
CA PHE A 134 -11.13 28.49 14.26
C PHE A 134 -9.71 28.98 13.95
N ASN A 135 -9.10 29.69 14.90
CA ASN A 135 -7.72 30.14 14.81
C ASN A 135 -6.95 29.81 16.10
N GLN A 136 -5.63 30.02 16.08
CA GLN A 136 -4.77 29.72 17.22
C GLN A 136 -5.17 30.52 18.47
N TYR A 137 -5.46 31.82 18.33
CA TYR A 137 -5.86 32.67 19.46
C TYR A 137 -7.14 32.17 20.15
N GLU A 138 -8.11 31.67 19.39
CA GLU A 138 -9.34 31.08 19.94
C GLU A 138 -9.02 29.88 20.84
N ILE A 139 -8.06 29.03 20.46
CA ILE A 139 -7.66 27.86 21.25
C ILE A 139 -6.87 28.28 22.49
N GLU A 140 -5.90 29.17 22.33
CA GLU A 140 -5.07 29.65 23.45
C GLU A 140 -5.93 30.35 24.50
N ASN A 141 -6.91 31.17 24.09
CA ASN A 141 -7.86 31.80 25.00
C ASN A 141 -8.64 30.76 25.83
N VAL A 142 -9.04 29.64 25.22
CA VAL A 142 -9.72 28.55 25.95
C VAL A 142 -8.77 27.92 26.98
N VAL A 143 -7.53 27.64 26.59
CA VAL A 143 -6.51 27.07 27.49
C VAL A 143 -6.17 28.02 28.64
N GLU A 144 -6.06 29.32 28.37
CA GLU A 144 -5.84 30.35 29.39
C GLU A 144 -7.00 30.45 30.37
N VAL A 145 -8.24 30.40 29.89
CA VAL A 145 -9.43 30.39 30.76
C VAL A 145 -9.46 29.14 31.64
N MET A 146 -9.15 27.97 31.08
CA MET A 146 -9.05 26.73 31.88
C MET A 146 -7.99 26.86 32.98
N ARG A 147 -6.82 27.40 32.64
CA ARG A 147 -5.73 27.63 33.59
C ARG A 147 -6.12 28.62 34.69
N ALA A 148 -6.72 29.76 34.31
CA ALA A 148 -7.17 30.80 35.24
C ALA A 148 -8.24 30.29 36.23
N ARG A 149 -9.01 29.28 35.83
CA ARG A 149 -10.06 28.65 36.64
C ARG A 149 -9.62 27.34 37.32
N ALA A 150 -8.33 27.00 37.25
CA ALA A 150 -7.77 25.75 37.78
C ALA A 150 -8.48 24.48 37.30
N ILE A 151 -8.96 24.49 36.05
CA ILE A 151 -9.64 23.36 35.43
C ILE A 151 -8.59 22.47 34.77
N HIS A 152 -8.51 21.22 35.22
CA HIS A 152 -7.52 20.26 34.76
C HIS A 152 -7.98 19.59 33.44
N PRO A 153 -7.17 19.61 32.38
CA PRO A 153 -7.49 18.92 31.13
C PRO A 153 -7.58 17.40 31.32
N ASP A 154 -8.69 16.81 30.90
CA ASP A 154 -8.83 15.36 30.82
C ASP A 154 -8.27 14.81 29.49
N VAL A 155 -8.36 13.50 29.27
CA VAL A 155 -7.92 12.85 28.03
C VAL A 155 -8.66 13.39 26.80
N VAL A 156 -9.96 13.70 26.93
CA VAL A 156 -10.78 14.22 25.83
C VAL A 156 -10.33 15.63 25.46
N THR A 157 -9.97 16.43 26.45
CA THR A 157 -9.44 17.78 26.25
C THR A 157 -8.10 17.72 25.53
N ARG A 158 -7.17 16.87 25.99
CA ARG A 158 -5.86 16.69 25.33
C ARG A 158 -6.00 16.18 23.91
N LEU A 159 -6.86 15.19 23.66
CA LEU A 159 -7.21 14.76 22.29
C LEU A 159 -7.76 15.92 21.46
N SER A 160 -8.59 16.77 22.06
CA SER A 160 -9.19 17.89 21.37
C SER A 160 -8.18 18.94 20.95
N LEU A 161 -7.27 19.30 21.85
CA LEU A 161 -6.18 20.22 21.58
C LEU A 161 -5.22 19.64 20.55
N PHE A 162 -4.83 18.37 20.69
CA PHE A 162 -3.99 17.66 19.73
C PHE A 162 -4.54 17.75 18.29
N ILE A 163 -5.83 17.44 18.11
CA ILE A 163 -6.51 17.59 16.81
C ILE A 163 -6.44 19.02 16.28
N LEU A 164 -6.76 20.00 17.14
CA LEU A 164 -6.83 21.40 16.74
C LEU A 164 -5.46 21.95 16.32
N TYR A 165 -4.40 21.64 17.06
CA TYR A 165 -3.05 22.08 16.71
C TYR A 165 -2.51 21.39 15.46
N ILE A 166 -2.77 20.09 15.27
CA ILE A 166 -2.44 19.40 14.01
C ILE A 166 -3.14 20.07 12.82
N ARG A 167 -4.41 20.45 12.98
CA ARG A 167 -5.15 21.15 11.93
C ARG A 167 -4.62 22.57 11.65
N LEU A 168 -3.95 23.20 12.61
CA LEU A 168 -3.21 24.45 12.41
C LEU A 168 -1.83 24.24 11.77
N GLY A 169 -1.45 23.00 11.44
CA GLY A 169 -0.15 22.67 10.86
C GLY A 169 0.99 22.62 11.87
N GLN A 170 0.69 22.54 13.16
CA GLN A 170 1.69 22.39 14.22
C GLN A 170 1.87 20.91 14.56
N ASP A 171 3.12 20.46 14.65
CA ASP A 171 3.45 19.08 14.98
C ASP A 171 3.53 18.86 16.49
N TYR A 172 2.48 18.25 17.04
CA TYR A 172 2.38 17.85 18.44
C TYR A 172 2.45 16.33 18.63
N SER A 173 3.09 15.61 17.70
CA SER A 173 3.27 14.15 17.78
C SER A 173 3.87 13.68 19.12
N VAL A 174 4.65 14.54 19.78
CA VAL A 174 5.25 14.29 21.10
C VAL A 174 4.19 14.05 22.19
N TRP A 175 2.97 14.59 22.06
CA TRP A 175 1.89 14.38 23.03
C TRP A 175 1.17 13.04 22.84
N TRP A 176 1.33 12.40 21.68
CA TRP A 176 0.60 11.19 21.34
C TRP A 176 0.85 10.01 22.29
N PRO A 177 2.10 9.68 22.71
CA PRO A 177 2.34 8.54 23.60
C PRO A 177 1.58 8.64 24.92
N GLU A 178 1.56 9.82 25.55
CA GLU A 178 0.83 10.05 26.81
C GLU A 178 -0.69 9.92 26.61
N ILE A 179 -1.22 10.49 25.53
CA ILE A 179 -2.64 10.37 25.18
C ILE A 179 -3.00 8.90 24.94
N ARG A 180 -2.19 8.18 24.16
CA ARG A 180 -2.40 6.78 23.81
C ARG A 180 -2.45 5.90 25.06
N ASP A 181 -1.47 6.05 25.95
CA ASP A 181 -1.34 5.20 27.13
C ASP A 181 -2.52 5.40 28.10
N GLU A 182 -3.04 6.63 28.20
CA GLU A 182 -4.21 6.94 29.00
C GLU A 182 -5.52 6.40 28.39
N VAL A 183 -5.72 6.57 27.08
CA VAL A 183 -6.88 5.98 26.38
C VAL A 183 -6.85 4.46 26.53
N LEU A 184 -5.68 3.85 26.41
CA LEU A 184 -5.51 2.41 26.59
C LEU A 184 -5.84 1.97 28.03
N SER A 185 -5.42 2.74 29.04
CA SER A 185 -5.77 2.51 30.45
C SER A 185 -7.28 2.57 30.67
N ILE A 186 -7.95 3.58 30.10
CA ILE A 186 -9.41 3.73 30.17
C ILE A 186 -10.12 2.55 29.48
N ALA A 187 -9.69 2.17 28.29
CA ALA A 187 -10.25 1.03 27.56
C ALA A 187 -10.13 -0.27 28.36
N LYS A 188 -8.96 -0.54 28.95
CA LYS A 188 -8.71 -1.73 29.80
C LYS A 188 -9.52 -1.71 31.10
N SER A 189 -9.77 -0.53 31.67
CA SER A 189 -10.55 -0.38 32.91
C SER A 189 -12.04 -0.71 32.75
N GLY A 190 -12.53 -0.83 31.50
CA GLY A 190 -13.94 -1.12 31.20
C GLY A 190 -14.91 0.02 31.54
N LYS A 191 -14.42 1.25 31.75
CA LYS A 191 -15.22 2.42 32.13
C LYS A 191 -15.22 3.55 31.07
N PRO A 192 -15.45 3.29 29.77
CA PRO A 192 -15.49 4.36 28.77
C PRO A 192 -16.62 5.38 29.04
N GLY A 193 -17.68 4.98 29.76
CA GLY A 193 -18.78 5.86 30.15
C GLY A 193 -18.39 7.04 31.06
N GLN A 194 -17.21 7.02 31.68
CA GLN A 194 -16.69 8.19 32.41
C GLN A 194 -16.37 9.36 31.47
N TYR A 195 -16.10 9.07 30.19
CA TYR A 195 -15.73 10.06 29.19
C TYR A 195 -16.68 9.95 27.98
N PRO A 196 -17.89 10.54 28.05
CA PRO A 196 -18.95 10.31 27.06
C PRO A 196 -18.59 10.76 25.63
N LEU A 197 -17.61 11.66 25.48
CA LEU A 197 -17.13 12.17 24.20
C LEU A 197 -15.90 11.43 23.68
N LEU A 198 -15.31 10.50 24.44
CA LEU A 198 -14.05 9.84 24.09
C LEU A 198 -14.15 9.07 22.76
N GLU A 199 -15.19 8.25 22.58
CA GLU A 199 -15.40 7.49 21.33
C GLU A 199 -15.43 8.40 20.10
N VAL A 200 -16.23 9.48 20.18
CA VAL A 200 -16.41 10.44 19.09
C VAL A 200 -15.11 11.18 18.82
N ARG A 201 -14.39 11.55 19.88
CA ARG A 201 -13.15 12.31 19.77
C ARG A 201 -12.03 11.46 19.20
N LEU A 202 -11.95 10.19 19.58
CA LEU A 202 -10.98 9.25 19.04
C LEU A 202 -11.23 8.98 17.55
N GLN A 203 -12.50 8.81 17.14
CA GLN A 203 -12.84 8.70 15.72
C GLN A 203 -12.46 9.95 14.93
N HIS A 204 -12.74 11.14 15.47
CA HIS A 204 -12.35 12.40 14.82
C HIS A 204 -10.82 12.59 14.79
N CYS A 205 -10.12 12.15 15.84
CA CYS A 205 -8.67 12.10 15.89
C CYS A 205 -8.14 11.26 14.73
N PHE A 206 -8.63 10.02 14.61
CA PHE A 206 -8.27 9.10 13.55
C PHE A 206 -8.50 9.70 12.15
N GLN A 207 -9.66 10.29 11.90
CA GLN A 207 -9.96 10.95 10.62
C GLN A 207 -9.03 12.14 10.34
N THR A 208 -8.68 12.90 11.36
CA THR A 208 -7.79 14.06 11.25
C THR A 208 -6.37 13.62 10.91
N ILE A 209 -5.81 12.68 11.68
CA ILE A 209 -4.45 12.18 11.42
C ILE A 209 -4.37 11.43 10.09
N LEU A 210 -5.42 10.70 9.70
CA LEU A 210 -5.47 10.03 8.40
C LEU A 210 -5.42 11.01 7.23
N ARG A 211 -5.96 12.23 7.41
CA ARG A 211 -5.98 13.27 6.39
C ARG A 211 -4.72 14.14 6.39
N LEU A 212 -4.16 14.44 7.55
CA LEU A 212 -3.15 15.49 7.73
C LEU A 212 -1.78 14.97 8.18
N HIS A 213 -1.68 13.73 8.64
CA HIS A 213 -0.46 13.18 9.20
C HIS A 213 0.17 12.12 8.29
N HIS A 214 1.49 11.92 8.42
CA HIS A 214 2.25 10.96 7.61
C HIS A 214 2.77 9.75 8.40
N ASP A 215 2.82 9.85 9.74
CA ASP A 215 3.25 8.73 10.59
C ASP A 215 2.22 7.60 10.60
N VAL A 216 2.58 6.48 9.98
CA VAL A 216 1.75 5.29 9.90
C VAL A 216 1.58 4.62 11.26
N THR A 217 2.60 4.68 12.12
CA THR A 217 2.58 4.04 13.44
C THR A 217 1.49 4.68 14.29
N MET A 218 1.49 6.01 14.37
CA MET A 218 0.46 6.76 15.09
C MET A 218 -0.95 6.52 14.52
N ILE A 219 -1.10 6.48 13.20
CA ILE A 219 -2.39 6.19 12.55
C ILE A 219 -2.89 4.79 12.96
N HIS A 220 -2.00 3.80 12.94
CA HIS A 220 -2.34 2.43 13.31
C HIS A 220 -2.68 2.31 14.81
N GLU A 221 -1.88 2.90 15.69
CA GLU A 221 -2.16 2.93 17.13
C GLU A 221 -3.51 3.59 17.44
N CYS A 222 -3.84 4.69 16.77
CA CYS A 222 -5.13 5.36 16.92
C CYS A 222 -6.30 4.47 16.46
N PHE A 223 -6.09 3.73 15.37
CA PHE A 223 -7.06 2.76 14.87
C PHE A 223 -7.28 1.60 15.85
N ASP A 224 -6.21 1.08 16.45
CA ASP A 224 -6.30 0.00 17.44
C ASP A 224 -7.05 0.47 18.70
N LEU A 225 -6.78 1.69 19.17
CA LEU A 225 -7.56 2.29 20.25
C LEU A 225 -9.04 2.40 19.87
N LEU A 226 -9.35 2.79 18.63
CA LEU A 226 -10.74 2.88 18.17
C LEU A 226 -11.42 1.51 18.16
N LYS A 227 -10.72 0.45 17.75
CA LYS A 227 -11.24 -0.94 17.83
C LYS A 227 -11.54 -1.36 19.26
N LEU A 228 -10.70 -0.98 20.22
CA LEU A 228 -10.88 -1.30 21.64
C LEU A 228 -12.03 -0.52 22.29
N VAL A 229 -12.15 0.77 21.95
CA VAL A 229 -13.10 1.68 22.61
C VAL A 229 -14.49 1.63 21.96
N ASP A 230 -14.58 1.54 20.63
CA ASP A 230 -15.87 1.50 19.92
C ASP A 230 -15.82 0.72 18.60
N GLN A 231 -15.89 -0.60 18.71
CA GLN A 231 -15.99 -1.48 17.54
C GLN A 231 -17.26 -1.22 16.70
N LYS A 232 -18.35 -0.72 17.31
CA LYS A 232 -19.65 -0.55 16.62
C LYS A 232 -19.66 0.63 15.65
N ARG A 233 -18.78 1.62 15.83
CA ARG A 233 -18.68 2.80 14.94
C ARG A 233 -17.75 2.60 13.75
N ILE A 234 -16.98 1.52 13.72
CA ILE A 234 -16.14 1.21 12.58
C ILE A 234 -17.05 0.83 11.42
N SER A 235 -17.21 1.77 10.48
CA SER A 235 -18.04 1.62 9.29
C SER A 235 -17.18 1.56 8.04
N SER A 236 -17.76 1.07 6.94
CA SER A 236 -17.10 1.02 5.63
C SER A 236 -16.55 2.39 5.18
N ARG A 237 -17.25 3.48 5.52
CA ARG A 237 -16.85 4.87 5.24
C ARG A 237 -15.57 5.32 5.94
N LEU A 238 -15.28 4.76 7.12
CA LEU A 238 -14.07 5.06 7.88
C LEU A 238 -12.89 4.24 7.38
N LEU A 239 -13.13 2.97 7.08
CA LEU A 239 -12.10 2.00 6.73
C LEU A 239 -11.59 2.17 5.30
N LEU A 240 -12.44 2.56 4.34
CA LEU A 240 -12.04 2.67 2.93
C LEU A 240 -10.90 3.69 2.71
N PRO A 241 -10.96 4.93 3.23
CA PRO A 241 -9.84 5.87 3.15
C PRO A 241 -8.57 5.31 3.81
N TYR A 242 -8.70 4.59 4.93
CA TYR A 242 -7.55 4.01 5.62
C TYR A 242 -6.90 2.88 4.82
N MET A 243 -7.70 2.01 4.20
CA MET A 243 -7.21 0.98 3.30
C MET A 243 -6.45 1.58 2.11
N LEU A 244 -7.02 2.62 1.47
CA LEU A 244 -6.40 3.27 0.30
C LEU A 244 -5.10 3.99 0.67
N LEU A 245 -5.06 4.66 1.83
CA LEU A 245 -3.83 5.28 2.34
C LEU A 245 -2.78 4.20 2.62
N SER A 246 -3.18 3.13 3.33
CA SER A 246 -2.29 2.03 3.70
C SER A 246 -1.74 1.32 2.46
N ALA A 247 -2.56 1.03 1.45
CA ALA A 247 -2.14 0.40 0.20
C ALA A 247 -1.12 1.24 -0.58
N ASN A 248 -1.26 2.58 -0.57
CA ASN A 248 -0.35 3.48 -1.29
C ASN A 248 0.89 3.90 -0.48
N ASN A 249 0.83 3.84 0.85
CA ASN A 249 1.97 4.20 1.69
C ASN A 249 2.98 3.06 1.77
N ALA A 250 4.21 3.31 1.32
CA ALA A 250 5.29 2.33 1.33
C ALA A 250 5.75 1.93 2.74
N ALA A 251 5.56 2.79 3.74
CA ALA A 251 5.95 2.54 5.12
C ALA A 251 4.95 1.67 5.89
N ALA A 252 3.69 1.62 5.46
CA ALA A 252 2.71 0.73 6.08
C ALA A 252 3.04 -0.73 5.76
N PRO A 253 2.94 -1.68 6.70
CA PRO A 253 3.04 -3.09 6.37
C PRO A 253 1.87 -3.55 5.47
N PRO A 254 2.08 -4.53 4.57
CA PRO A 254 1.00 -5.14 3.81
C PRO A 254 -0.03 -5.86 4.71
N ALA A 255 0.41 -6.53 5.76
CA ALA A 255 -0.46 -7.18 6.76
C ALA A 255 -1.52 -6.23 7.34
N THR A 256 -1.16 -4.98 7.65
CA THR A 256 -2.12 -3.96 8.11
C THR A 256 -3.21 -3.71 7.05
N THR A 257 -2.83 -3.65 5.78
CA THR A 257 -3.78 -3.40 4.67
C THR A 257 -4.73 -4.59 4.51
N VAL A 258 -4.22 -5.82 4.65
CA VAL A 258 -5.02 -7.05 4.63
C VAL A 258 -6.00 -7.09 5.81
N GLN A 259 -5.56 -6.78 7.03
CA GLN A 259 -6.45 -6.73 8.20
C GLN A 259 -7.59 -5.70 8.02
N ILE A 260 -7.30 -4.55 7.41
CA ILE A 260 -8.33 -3.54 7.09
C ILE A 260 -9.30 -4.08 6.04
N LEU A 261 -8.79 -4.81 5.04
CA LEU A 261 -9.60 -5.44 3.99
C LEU A 261 -10.54 -6.50 4.56
N GLU A 262 -10.05 -7.40 5.42
CA GLU A 262 -10.87 -8.38 6.14
C GLU A 262 -11.97 -7.72 6.96
N LEU A 263 -11.61 -6.64 7.69
CA LEU A 263 -12.57 -5.90 8.50
C LEU A 263 -13.61 -5.18 7.63
N LEU A 264 -13.21 -4.66 6.47
CA LEU A 264 -14.13 -4.07 5.48
C LEU A 264 -15.14 -5.09 4.94
N GLU A 265 -14.69 -6.29 4.59
CA GLU A 265 -15.57 -7.37 4.15
C GLU A 265 -16.57 -7.76 5.25
N ALA A 266 -16.09 -7.92 6.49
CA ALA A 266 -16.94 -8.25 7.63
C ALA A 266 -17.97 -7.15 7.93
N THR A 267 -17.55 -5.88 7.84
CA THR A 267 -18.41 -4.72 8.10
C THR A 267 -19.47 -4.56 7.01
N ARG A 268 -19.13 -4.74 5.73
CA ARG A 268 -20.11 -4.69 4.63
C ARG A 268 -21.17 -5.78 4.75
N LYS A 269 -20.78 -7.01 5.08
CA LYS A 269 -21.73 -8.11 5.32
C LYS A 269 -22.73 -7.78 6.45
N LEU A 270 -22.30 -7.05 7.48
CA LEU A 270 -23.18 -6.60 8.56
C LEU A 270 -24.09 -5.42 8.14
N GLU A 271 -23.58 -4.49 7.32
CA GLU A 271 -24.34 -3.36 6.76
C GLU A 271 -25.43 -3.84 5.77
N ASP A 272 -25.14 -4.87 4.97
CA ASP A 272 -26.08 -5.44 4.00
C ASP A 272 -27.21 -6.21 4.69
N THR A 273 -26.88 -7.05 5.69
CA THR A 273 -27.88 -7.80 6.47
C THR A 273 -28.82 -6.91 7.28
N THR A 274 -28.37 -5.73 7.70
CA THR A 274 -29.24 -4.74 8.37
C THR A 274 -30.13 -3.97 7.39
N SER A 275 -29.78 -3.89 6.11
CA SER A 275 -30.59 -3.25 5.06
C SER A 275 -31.69 -4.18 4.52
N GLU A 276 -31.42 -5.49 4.39
CA GLU A 276 -32.44 -6.47 3.96
C GLU A 276 -33.60 -6.61 4.96
N GLY A 277 -33.33 -6.42 6.26
CA GLY A 277 -34.37 -6.40 7.29
C GLY A 277 -35.40 -5.26 7.16
N ALA A 278 -35.10 -4.22 6.37
CA ALA A 278 -36.01 -3.10 6.13
C ALA A 278 -36.79 -3.21 4.80
N SER A 279 -36.45 -4.18 3.93
CA SER A 279 -37.01 -4.30 2.58
C SER A 279 -37.82 -5.57 2.33
N LEU A 280 -38.46 -6.15 3.36
CA LEU A 280 -39.52 -7.15 3.18
C LEU A 280 -40.88 -6.47 3.05
N ARG A 281 -41.11 -5.75 1.94
CA ARG A 281 -42.44 -5.29 1.49
C ARG A 281 -42.41 -4.83 0.02
N ALA A 282 -42.11 -5.73 -0.90
CA ALA A 282 -42.54 -5.57 -2.29
C ALA A 282 -42.64 -6.95 -2.95
N VAL A 283 -43.88 -7.30 -3.28
CA VAL A 283 -44.32 -8.46 -4.08
C VAL A 283 -43.75 -8.35 -5.49
N SER A 284 -43.19 -9.42 -6.04
CA SER A 284 -43.39 -9.82 -7.45
C SER A 284 -42.90 -11.25 -7.66
N GLU A 285 -43.82 -12.07 -8.14
CA GLU A 285 -43.65 -13.40 -8.70
C GLU A 285 -42.90 -13.33 -10.06
N ASP A 286 -42.44 -14.50 -10.51
CA ASP A 286 -41.88 -14.81 -11.84
C ASP A 286 -40.44 -14.39 -12.16
N ALA A 287 -39.52 -15.34 -12.03
CA ALA A 287 -38.93 -16.05 -13.18
C ALA A 287 -37.67 -16.81 -12.76
N GLU A 288 -37.68 -18.11 -13.02
CA GLU A 288 -36.52 -18.99 -13.01
C GLU A 288 -35.44 -18.42 -13.95
N THR A 289 -34.28 -18.06 -13.38
CA THR A 289 -33.03 -18.13 -14.13
C THR A 289 -31.94 -18.44 -13.13
N GLU A 290 -31.41 -19.66 -13.22
CA GLU A 290 -30.15 -20.08 -12.63
C GLU A 290 -29.04 -19.14 -13.08
N ARG A 291 -28.89 -18.01 -12.39
CA ARG A 291 -27.67 -17.23 -12.41
C ARG A 291 -27.00 -17.52 -11.09
N THR A 292 -25.94 -18.33 -11.18
CA THR A 292 -24.92 -18.50 -10.16
C THR A 292 -24.86 -17.29 -9.23
N ASN A 293 -25.31 -17.47 -7.98
CA ASN A 293 -25.20 -16.53 -6.88
C ASN A 293 -23.70 -16.26 -6.58
N VAL A 294 -23.03 -15.53 -7.47
CA VAL A 294 -21.79 -14.85 -7.14
C VAL A 294 -22.24 -13.63 -6.36
N GLY A 295 -22.08 -13.68 -5.03
CA GLY A 295 -22.60 -12.69 -4.09
C GLY A 295 -22.40 -11.26 -4.61
N SER A 296 -23.51 -10.54 -4.74
CA SER A 296 -23.64 -9.20 -5.33
C SER A 296 -22.97 -8.08 -4.52
N THR A 297 -22.01 -8.40 -3.65
CA THR A 297 -21.22 -7.40 -2.94
C THR A 297 -20.08 -6.95 -3.84
N ASP A 298 -20.15 -5.72 -4.34
CA ASP A 298 -19.05 -5.09 -5.07
C ASP A 298 -17.73 -5.33 -4.31
N PRO A 299 -16.69 -5.88 -4.97
CA PRO A 299 -15.42 -6.14 -4.30
C PRO A 299 -14.87 -4.84 -3.71
N VAL A 300 -14.32 -4.93 -2.50
CA VAL A 300 -13.62 -3.82 -1.84
C VAL A 300 -12.41 -3.37 -2.67
N LEU A 301 -11.67 -4.34 -3.23
CA LEU A 301 -10.64 -4.09 -4.24
C LEU A 301 -11.26 -4.11 -5.64
N ASN A 302 -12.04 -3.10 -5.99
CA ASN A 302 -12.65 -2.99 -7.33
C ASN A 302 -11.71 -2.47 -8.44
N ASN A 303 -10.44 -2.18 -8.11
CA ASN A 303 -9.47 -1.59 -9.04
C ASN A 303 -8.22 -2.45 -9.14
N GLU A 304 -7.95 -2.94 -10.35
CA GLU A 304 -6.76 -3.71 -10.72
C GLU A 304 -5.47 -3.06 -10.20
N LEU A 305 -5.32 -1.74 -10.35
CA LEU A 305 -4.11 -1.03 -9.94
C LEU A 305 -3.89 -1.10 -8.42
N THR A 306 -4.96 -1.00 -7.63
CA THR A 306 -4.86 -1.06 -6.16
C THR A 306 -4.49 -2.46 -5.71
N ALA A 307 -5.09 -3.50 -6.32
CA ALA A 307 -4.77 -4.89 -6.05
C ALA A 307 -3.30 -5.22 -6.41
N LEU A 308 -2.83 -4.81 -7.58
CA LEU A 308 -1.46 -5.02 -8.02
C LEU A 308 -0.45 -4.22 -7.18
N LYS A 309 -0.78 -2.99 -6.77
CA LYS A 309 0.05 -2.24 -5.81
C LYS A 309 0.16 -2.93 -4.47
N LEU A 310 -0.94 -3.50 -3.96
CA LEU A 310 -0.92 -4.27 -2.72
C LEU A 310 -0.06 -5.52 -2.85
N LEU A 311 -0.18 -6.28 -3.94
CA LEU A 311 0.69 -7.43 -4.21
C LEU A 311 2.17 -7.01 -4.37
N ALA A 312 2.45 -5.94 -5.10
CA ALA A 312 3.81 -5.39 -5.24
C ALA A 312 4.39 -4.97 -3.88
N LYS A 313 3.53 -4.51 -2.97
CA LYS A 313 3.90 -4.19 -1.61
C LYS A 313 4.21 -5.44 -0.79
N CYS A 314 3.38 -6.49 -0.86
CA CYS A 314 3.68 -7.80 -0.28
C CYS A 314 5.03 -8.33 -0.79
N ALA A 315 5.25 -8.23 -2.10
CA ALA A 315 6.49 -8.60 -2.77
C ALA A 315 7.71 -7.84 -2.22
N LYS A 316 7.61 -6.52 -2.08
CA LYS A 316 8.69 -5.69 -1.53
C LYS A 316 9.08 -6.09 -0.10
N TRP A 317 8.08 -6.43 0.73
CA TRP A 317 8.25 -6.79 2.14
C TRP A 317 8.59 -8.27 2.37
N GLY A 318 8.43 -9.14 1.37
CA GLY A 318 8.54 -10.60 1.57
C GLY A 318 7.40 -11.17 2.42
N ASP A 319 6.25 -10.50 2.47
CA ASP A 319 5.08 -10.94 3.24
C ASP A 319 4.24 -11.92 2.41
N VAL A 320 4.57 -13.20 2.53
CA VAL A 320 3.92 -14.29 1.81
C VAL A 320 2.48 -14.49 2.28
N ALA A 321 2.21 -14.39 3.59
CA ALA A 321 0.88 -14.60 4.15
C ALA A 321 -0.14 -13.58 3.60
N SER A 322 0.25 -12.30 3.58
CA SER A 322 -0.58 -11.26 2.97
C SER A 322 -0.74 -11.46 1.46
N ALA A 323 0.31 -11.91 0.76
CA ALA A 323 0.22 -12.20 -0.67
C ALA A 323 -0.75 -13.36 -0.97
N VAL A 324 -0.74 -14.43 -0.16
CA VAL A 324 -1.68 -15.56 -0.26
C VAL A 324 -3.11 -15.07 -0.08
N TYR A 325 -3.38 -14.29 0.97
CA TYR A 325 -4.72 -13.74 1.20
C TYR A 325 -5.21 -12.93 0.00
N VAL A 326 -4.37 -12.03 -0.55
CA VAL A 326 -4.76 -11.20 -1.70
C VAL A 326 -5.01 -12.06 -2.94
N ARG A 327 -4.23 -13.12 -3.18
CA ARG A 327 -4.49 -14.06 -4.27
C ARG A 327 -5.82 -14.80 -4.11
N GLU A 328 -6.11 -15.28 -2.91
CA GLU A 328 -7.39 -15.92 -2.62
C GLU A 328 -8.57 -14.97 -2.80
N TYR A 329 -8.40 -13.71 -2.38
CA TYR A 329 -9.37 -12.64 -2.60
C TYR A 329 -9.65 -12.43 -4.09
N LEU A 330 -8.60 -12.32 -4.91
CA LEU A 330 -8.73 -12.15 -6.36
C LEU A 330 -9.37 -13.37 -7.04
N ARG A 331 -9.13 -14.57 -6.52
CA ARG A 331 -9.79 -15.80 -7.00
C ARG A 331 -11.29 -15.82 -6.67
N LYS A 332 -11.69 -15.30 -5.51
CA LYS A 332 -13.11 -15.19 -5.10
C LYS A 332 -13.86 -14.13 -5.90
N HIS A 333 -13.16 -13.13 -6.42
CA HIS A 333 -13.74 -12.01 -7.18
C HIS A 333 -13.17 -11.95 -8.61
N PRO A 334 -13.63 -12.83 -9.51
CA PRO A 334 -13.19 -12.81 -10.90
C PRO A 334 -13.56 -11.48 -11.58
N GLY A 335 -12.64 -10.94 -12.39
CA GLY A 335 -12.83 -9.68 -13.14
C GLY A 335 -12.11 -8.46 -12.58
N ILE A 336 -11.52 -8.53 -11.38
CA ILE A 336 -10.68 -7.43 -10.85
C ILE A 336 -9.39 -7.28 -11.66
N ILE A 337 -8.76 -8.40 -12.01
CA ILE A 337 -7.51 -8.45 -12.77
C ILE A 337 -7.82 -8.80 -14.23
N SER A 338 -7.25 -8.05 -15.16
CA SER A 338 -7.36 -8.37 -16.58
C SER A 338 -6.56 -9.64 -16.91
N PRO A 339 -6.98 -10.44 -17.90
CA PRO A 339 -6.22 -11.62 -18.33
C PRO A 339 -4.76 -11.29 -18.71
N THR A 340 -4.53 -10.10 -19.28
CA THR A 340 -3.21 -9.58 -19.64
C THR A 340 -2.30 -9.34 -18.44
N SER A 341 -2.86 -8.97 -17.28
CA SER A 341 -2.09 -8.71 -16.06
C SER A 341 -1.95 -9.95 -15.18
N GLN A 342 -2.55 -11.08 -15.53
CA GLN A 342 -2.47 -12.31 -14.73
C GLN A 342 -1.03 -12.80 -14.50
N PRO A 343 -0.12 -12.78 -15.50
CA PRO A 343 1.29 -13.12 -15.26
C PRO A 343 1.96 -12.22 -14.20
N ALA A 344 1.56 -10.95 -14.13
CA ALA A 344 2.09 -10.03 -13.12
C ALA A 344 1.69 -10.45 -11.70
N VAL A 345 0.49 -10.99 -11.49
CA VAL A 345 0.06 -11.52 -10.18
C VAL A 345 0.97 -12.66 -9.73
N SER A 346 1.23 -13.63 -10.61
CA SER A 346 2.09 -14.78 -10.29
C SER A 346 3.55 -14.36 -10.07
N LEU A 347 4.07 -13.41 -10.86
CA LEU A 347 5.42 -12.87 -10.68
C LEU A 347 5.57 -12.05 -9.38
N LEU A 348 4.57 -11.27 -8.99
CA LEU A 348 4.59 -10.52 -7.72
C LEU A 348 4.53 -11.49 -6.52
N PHE A 349 3.75 -12.55 -6.62
CA PHE A 349 3.71 -13.59 -5.60
C PHE A 349 5.03 -14.36 -5.51
N LEU A 350 5.64 -14.69 -6.66
CA LEU A 350 6.95 -15.30 -6.74
C LEU A 350 8.02 -14.43 -6.04
N GLU A 351 8.03 -13.12 -6.29
CA GLU A 351 8.92 -12.18 -5.60
C GLU A 351 8.67 -12.17 -4.08
N ALA A 352 7.40 -12.18 -3.64
CA ALA A 352 7.06 -12.24 -2.22
C ALA A 352 7.58 -13.53 -1.56
N ALA A 353 7.34 -14.69 -2.19
CA ALA A 353 7.84 -15.98 -1.72
C ALA A 353 9.37 -16.04 -1.69
N SER A 354 10.03 -15.52 -2.73
CA SER A 354 11.49 -15.47 -2.82
C SER A 354 12.09 -14.60 -1.71
N ARG A 355 11.54 -13.41 -1.47
CA ARG A 355 12.03 -12.54 -0.38
C ARG A 355 11.67 -13.05 1.01
N GLY A 356 10.56 -13.77 1.13
CA GLY A 356 10.15 -14.46 2.35
C GLY A 356 10.91 -15.77 2.60
N ALA A 357 11.91 -16.12 1.78
CA ALA A 357 12.69 -17.36 1.84
C ALA A 357 11.88 -18.65 1.73
N MET A 358 10.70 -18.59 1.11
CA MET A 358 9.79 -19.72 0.88
C MET A 358 10.08 -20.39 -0.46
N LEU A 359 11.17 -21.17 -0.51
CA LEU A 359 11.67 -21.77 -1.76
C LEU A 359 10.66 -22.73 -2.41
N LYS A 360 9.98 -23.57 -1.62
CA LYS A 360 9.06 -24.60 -2.16
C LYS A 360 7.87 -23.96 -2.86
N GLU A 361 7.28 -22.95 -2.24
CA GLU A 361 6.18 -22.14 -2.76
C GLU A 361 6.63 -21.38 -4.02
N ALA A 362 7.83 -20.79 -4.00
CA ALA A 362 8.37 -20.08 -5.15
C ALA A 362 8.56 -20.99 -6.37
N LEU A 363 9.17 -22.18 -6.19
CA LEU A 363 9.35 -23.15 -7.27
C LEU A 363 8.02 -23.69 -7.80
N THR A 364 7.06 -23.95 -6.91
CA THR A 364 5.71 -24.41 -7.29
C THR A 364 5.02 -23.38 -8.20
N VAL A 365 5.05 -22.11 -7.82
CA VAL A 365 4.43 -21.01 -8.62
C VAL A 365 5.13 -20.85 -9.96
N LEU A 366 6.45 -20.97 -9.99
CA LEU A 366 7.24 -20.88 -11.22
C LEU A 366 6.86 -21.98 -12.23
N GLU A 367 6.65 -23.21 -11.76
CA GLU A 367 6.23 -24.32 -12.62
C GLU A 367 4.78 -24.14 -13.09
N ASP A 368 3.86 -23.92 -12.15
CA ASP A 368 2.42 -24.03 -12.37
C ASP A 368 1.78 -22.79 -13.01
N GLU A 369 2.32 -21.59 -12.75
CA GLU A 369 1.61 -20.34 -13.07
C GLU A 369 2.38 -19.37 -13.96
N VAL A 370 3.71 -19.38 -13.91
CA VAL A 370 4.52 -18.43 -14.68
C VAL A 370 4.61 -18.87 -16.15
N PRO A 371 4.18 -18.04 -17.12
CA PRO A 371 4.31 -18.36 -18.53
C PRO A 371 5.77 -18.51 -18.95
N GLU A 372 6.03 -19.34 -19.94
CA GLU A 372 7.39 -19.59 -20.47
C GLU A 372 8.08 -18.30 -20.96
N THR A 373 7.33 -17.34 -21.49
CA THR A 373 7.88 -16.04 -21.92
C THR A 373 8.41 -15.17 -20.78
N HIS A 374 8.09 -15.49 -19.51
CA HIS A 374 8.45 -14.72 -18.33
C HIS A 374 9.32 -15.52 -17.33
N CYS A 375 9.71 -16.75 -17.67
CA CYS A 375 10.43 -17.64 -16.76
C CYS A 375 11.96 -17.45 -16.77
N GLN A 376 12.47 -16.49 -17.54
CA GLN A 376 13.90 -16.24 -17.68
C GLN A 376 14.28 -14.89 -17.05
N PRO A 377 15.45 -14.80 -16.39
CA PRO A 377 15.96 -13.51 -15.97
C PRO A 377 16.20 -12.60 -17.17
N GLY A 378 15.60 -11.42 -17.16
CA GLY A 378 15.66 -10.45 -18.24
C GLY A 378 16.19 -9.09 -17.79
N PRO A 379 16.44 -8.15 -18.72
CA PRO A 379 16.82 -6.79 -18.37
C PRO A 379 15.67 -6.12 -17.61
N ARG A 380 15.83 -5.98 -16.28
CA ARG A 380 14.92 -5.30 -15.33
C ARG A 380 13.52 -5.15 -15.93
N PRO A 381 12.73 -6.23 -16.04
CA PRO A 381 11.38 -6.13 -16.53
C PRO A 381 10.65 -5.29 -15.50
N LYS A 382 10.63 -3.97 -15.74
CA LYS A 382 9.69 -3.09 -15.07
C LYS A 382 8.36 -3.73 -15.40
N LEU A 383 7.75 -4.40 -14.43
CA LEU A 383 6.38 -4.85 -14.55
C LEU A 383 5.57 -3.57 -14.73
N PHE A 384 5.40 -3.21 -15.99
CA PHE A 384 4.65 -2.07 -16.43
C PHE A 384 3.23 -2.54 -16.60
N LEU A 385 2.33 -1.91 -15.88
CA LEU A 385 0.95 -1.89 -16.36
C LEU A 385 0.96 -1.00 -17.61
N GLU A 386 1.08 -1.58 -18.81
CA GLU A 386 1.18 -0.82 -20.06
C GLU A 386 0.05 0.20 -20.21
N SER A 387 -1.15 -0.18 -19.75
CA SER A 387 -2.34 0.69 -19.75
C SER A 387 -2.19 1.96 -18.91
N ARG A 388 -1.28 2.02 -17.93
CA ARG A 388 -1.13 3.17 -17.00
C ARG A 388 0.30 3.65 -16.75
N LYS A 389 1.32 3.05 -17.40
CA LYS A 389 2.75 3.40 -17.22
C LYS A 389 3.21 3.38 -15.76
N VAL A 390 2.71 2.42 -14.97
CA VAL A 390 3.10 2.27 -13.56
C VAL A 390 4.10 1.14 -13.41
N THR A 391 5.24 1.40 -12.77
CA THR A 391 6.22 0.37 -12.39
C THR A 391 5.78 -0.28 -11.08
N LEU A 392 5.53 -1.60 -11.10
CA LEU A 392 5.16 -2.38 -9.91
C LEU A 392 6.40 -2.85 -9.14
N LEU A 393 7.41 -3.34 -9.85
CA LEU A 393 8.69 -3.79 -9.29
C LEU A 393 9.86 -3.25 -10.10
N ASN A 394 10.96 -2.97 -9.39
CA ASN A 394 12.25 -2.61 -10.00
C ASN A 394 13.20 -3.81 -10.10
N ALA A 395 12.90 -4.91 -9.38
CA ALA A 395 13.65 -6.15 -9.38
C ALA A 395 13.01 -7.15 -10.33
N ASP A 396 13.83 -8.06 -10.86
CA ASP A 396 13.37 -9.22 -11.62
C ASP A 396 13.07 -10.38 -10.66
N PRO A 397 11.81 -10.85 -10.55
CA PRO A 397 11.44 -11.94 -9.66
C PRO A 397 12.22 -13.24 -9.87
N ILE A 398 12.56 -13.56 -11.13
CA ILE A 398 13.31 -14.79 -11.45
C ILE A 398 14.75 -14.66 -10.93
N MET A 399 15.37 -13.50 -11.13
CA MET A 399 16.71 -13.22 -10.60
C MET A 399 16.73 -13.13 -9.07
N THR A 400 15.66 -12.63 -8.43
CA THR A 400 15.53 -12.64 -6.97
C THR A 400 15.51 -14.08 -6.44
N LEU A 401 14.76 -14.98 -7.08
CA LEU A 401 14.73 -16.39 -6.73
C LEU A 401 16.10 -17.05 -6.92
N ALA A 402 16.76 -16.82 -8.06
CA ALA A 402 18.11 -17.34 -8.31
C ALA A 402 19.11 -16.87 -7.23
N ARG A 403 19.01 -15.62 -6.78
CA ARG A 403 19.84 -15.07 -5.69
C ARG A 403 19.51 -15.65 -4.32
N LEU A 404 18.24 -15.96 -4.04
CA LEU A 404 17.86 -16.68 -2.82
C LEU A 404 18.55 -18.04 -2.76
N VAL A 405 18.58 -18.76 -3.89
CA VAL A 405 19.24 -20.07 -3.99
C VAL A 405 20.76 -19.94 -3.89
N ALA A 406 21.35 -18.96 -4.58
CA ALA A 406 22.80 -18.77 -4.62
C ALA A 406 23.38 -18.24 -3.30
N PHE A 407 22.82 -17.14 -2.78
CA PHE A 407 23.41 -16.39 -1.67
C PHE A 407 22.56 -16.42 -0.38
N GLY A 408 21.38 -17.05 -0.42
CA GLY A 408 20.53 -17.23 0.75
C GLY A 408 20.70 -18.60 1.41
N GLU A 409 19.79 -18.93 2.33
CA GLU A 409 19.80 -20.19 3.10
C GLU A 409 19.26 -21.41 2.31
N ALA A 410 18.80 -21.19 1.08
CA ALA A 410 18.11 -22.21 0.32
C ALA A 410 19.09 -23.24 -0.26
N SER A 411 20.19 -22.83 -0.91
CA SER A 411 21.13 -23.70 -1.63
C SER A 411 20.52 -24.44 -2.84
N VAL A 412 21.40 -24.87 -3.77
CA VAL A 412 21.01 -25.56 -5.01
C VAL A 412 20.50 -26.97 -4.71
N GLU A 413 21.15 -27.66 -3.78
CA GLU A 413 20.86 -29.03 -3.37
C GLU A 413 19.46 -29.16 -2.77
N LYS A 414 19.05 -28.20 -1.93
CA LYS A 414 17.68 -28.15 -1.39
C LYS A 414 16.67 -27.89 -2.50
N GLY A 415 17.02 -27.06 -3.48
CA GLY A 415 16.21 -26.82 -4.68
C GLY A 415 15.94 -28.10 -5.45
N LEU A 416 16.98 -28.90 -5.71
CA LEU A 416 16.86 -30.20 -6.34
C LEU A 416 16.00 -31.15 -5.51
N ALA A 417 16.23 -31.27 -4.21
CA ALA A 417 15.44 -32.13 -3.33
C ALA A 417 13.94 -31.77 -3.37
N ILE A 418 13.58 -30.49 -3.41
CA ILE A 418 12.17 -30.05 -3.55
C ILE A 418 11.58 -30.46 -4.90
N LEU A 419 12.36 -30.39 -5.98
CA LEU A 419 11.92 -30.80 -7.30
C LEU A 419 11.79 -32.32 -7.43
N ASP A 420 12.69 -33.08 -6.79
CA ASP A 420 12.59 -34.53 -6.66
C ASP A 420 11.32 -34.92 -5.89
N GLU A 421 11.06 -34.31 -4.72
CA GLU A 421 9.82 -34.50 -3.96
C GLU A 421 8.57 -34.21 -4.81
N ARG A 422 8.62 -33.12 -5.60
CA ARG A 422 7.51 -32.75 -6.50
C ARG A 422 7.30 -33.80 -7.58
N ARG A 423 8.38 -34.33 -8.16
CA ARG A 423 8.32 -35.39 -9.17
C ARG A 423 7.78 -36.69 -8.59
N GLU A 424 8.21 -37.07 -7.40
CA GLU A 424 7.70 -38.24 -6.67
C GLU A 424 6.21 -38.11 -6.33
N ALA A 425 5.75 -36.90 -6.01
CA ALA A 425 4.34 -36.59 -5.81
C ALA A 425 3.51 -36.54 -7.11
N GLY A 426 4.12 -36.81 -8.27
CA GLY A 426 3.46 -36.80 -9.58
C GLY A 426 3.33 -35.42 -10.22
N GLY A 427 3.99 -34.39 -9.67
CA GLY A 427 4.06 -33.07 -10.27
C GLY A 427 5.01 -33.02 -11.47
N GLU A 428 4.70 -32.15 -12.42
CA GLU A 428 5.60 -31.86 -13.54
C GLU A 428 6.73 -30.93 -13.10
N VAL A 429 7.94 -31.24 -13.55
CA VAL A 429 9.14 -30.40 -13.40
C VAL A 429 9.60 -30.06 -14.81
N SER A 430 9.74 -28.77 -15.09
CA SER A 430 10.17 -28.29 -16.40
C SER A 430 11.55 -27.64 -16.33
N HIS A 431 12.02 -27.16 -17.48
CA HIS A 431 13.27 -26.40 -17.55
C HIS A 431 13.20 -25.07 -16.77
N LYS A 432 12.00 -24.58 -16.39
CA LYS A 432 11.82 -23.30 -15.71
C LYS A 432 12.52 -23.28 -14.35
N SER A 433 12.17 -24.21 -13.46
CA SER A 433 12.80 -24.30 -12.13
C SER A 433 14.26 -24.72 -12.21
N LEU A 434 14.58 -25.70 -13.04
CA LEU A 434 15.95 -26.19 -13.18
C LEU A 434 16.90 -25.13 -13.74
N ASN A 435 16.46 -24.31 -14.70
CA ASN A 435 17.27 -23.20 -15.19
C ASN A 435 17.49 -22.13 -14.11
N VAL A 436 16.57 -21.94 -13.15
CA VAL A 436 16.80 -21.04 -12.01
C VAL A 436 17.89 -21.59 -11.07
N LEU A 437 17.94 -22.90 -10.86
CA LEU A 437 19.02 -23.54 -10.11
C LEU A 437 20.36 -23.46 -10.86
N MET A 438 20.34 -23.64 -12.18
CA MET A 438 21.51 -23.41 -13.04
C MET A 438 21.98 -21.94 -12.98
N GLU A 439 21.05 -20.97 -12.96
CA GLU A 439 21.37 -19.55 -12.80
C GLU A 439 22.03 -19.29 -11.44
N ALA A 440 21.53 -19.91 -10.37
CA ALA A 440 22.13 -19.81 -9.06
C ALA A 440 23.56 -20.37 -9.03
N ALA A 441 23.80 -21.52 -9.66
CA ALA A 441 25.14 -22.08 -9.81
C ALA A 441 26.06 -21.18 -10.66
N ALA A 442 25.52 -20.57 -11.71
CA ALA A 442 26.25 -19.60 -12.55
C ALA A 442 26.65 -18.33 -11.78
N LEU A 443 25.78 -17.82 -10.90
CA LEU A 443 26.08 -16.71 -10.00
C LEU A 443 27.18 -17.04 -8.99
N LEU A 444 27.26 -18.31 -8.57
CA LEU A 444 28.28 -18.81 -7.64
C LEU A 444 29.61 -19.17 -8.32
N LYS A 445 29.65 -19.25 -9.66
CA LYS A 445 30.79 -19.80 -10.41
C LYS A 445 31.18 -21.21 -9.94
N ASP A 446 30.16 -22.02 -9.65
CA ASP A 446 30.30 -23.38 -9.16
C ASP A 446 29.90 -24.39 -10.24
N GLU A 447 30.91 -24.85 -10.99
CA GLU A 447 30.74 -25.86 -12.03
C GLU A 447 30.19 -27.18 -11.48
N GLY A 448 30.59 -27.57 -10.26
CA GLY A 448 30.15 -28.82 -9.65
C GLY A 448 28.64 -28.85 -9.43
N LYS A 449 28.10 -27.75 -8.89
CA LYS A 449 26.64 -27.60 -8.71
C LYS A 449 25.90 -27.47 -10.03
N ALA A 450 26.47 -26.75 -11.00
CA ALA A 450 25.87 -26.64 -12.32
C ALA A 450 25.81 -28.00 -13.03
N ALA A 451 26.87 -28.80 -12.97
CA ALA A 451 26.90 -30.15 -13.54
C ALA A 451 25.88 -31.07 -12.87
N MET A 452 25.72 -30.97 -11.54
CA MET A 452 24.70 -31.71 -10.79
C MET A 452 23.28 -31.39 -11.27
N VAL A 453 22.94 -30.10 -11.38
CA VAL A 453 21.62 -29.68 -11.88
C VAL A 453 21.45 -30.04 -13.35
N PHE A 454 22.50 -29.91 -14.17
CA PHE A 454 22.47 -30.26 -15.58
C PHE A 454 22.17 -31.75 -15.82
N ALA A 455 22.72 -32.63 -14.97
CA ALA A 455 22.39 -34.06 -14.98
C ALA A 455 20.94 -34.32 -14.52
N ALA A 456 20.43 -33.54 -13.56
CA ALA A 456 19.07 -33.71 -13.02
C ALA A 456 17.95 -33.47 -14.05
N PHE A 457 18.21 -32.77 -15.16
CA PHE A 457 17.24 -32.62 -16.25
C PHE A 457 16.74 -33.98 -16.76
N GLU A 458 17.65 -34.94 -16.97
CA GLU A 458 17.29 -36.25 -17.49
C GLU A 458 16.53 -37.08 -16.45
N SER A 459 16.99 -37.08 -15.19
CA SER A 459 16.33 -37.84 -14.12
C SER A 459 14.93 -37.32 -13.79
N LEU A 460 14.72 -36.00 -13.90
CA LEU A 460 13.42 -35.36 -13.66
C LEU A 460 12.51 -35.35 -14.89
N GLY A 461 13.00 -35.81 -16.04
CA GLY A 461 12.24 -35.85 -17.30
C GLY A 461 12.02 -34.47 -17.94
N ALA A 462 12.89 -33.50 -17.65
CA ALA A 462 12.85 -32.16 -18.21
C ALA A 462 13.77 -32.04 -19.44
N VAL A 463 13.35 -31.24 -20.42
CA VAL A 463 14.11 -31.02 -21.66
C VAL A 463 15.14 -29.91 -21.46
N LYS A 464 16.41 -30.18 -21.81
CA LYS A 464 17.48 -29.17 -21.82
C LYS A 464 17.22 -28.16 -22.94
N THR A 465 17.54 -26.90 -22.68
CA THR A 465 17.35 -25.78 -23.63
C THR A 465 18.68 -25.15 -23.97
N SER A 466 18.75 -24.34 -25.04
CA SER A 466 19.95 -23.55 -25.36
C SER A 466 20.41 -22.68 -24.18
N ARG A 467 19.45 -22.15 -23.40
CA ARG A 467 19.73 -21.39 -22.18
C ARG A 467 20.41 -22.25 -21.12
N THR A 468 19.99 -23.50 -20.94
CA THR A 468 20.59 -24.47 -20.02
C THR A 468 22.07 -24.66 -20.32
N PHE A 469 22.41 -24.82 -21.60
CA PHE A 469 23.80 -24.93 -22.06
C PHE A 469 24.60 -23.64 -21.83
N LEU A 470 24.01 -22.47 -22.12
CA LEU A 470 24.65 -21.20 -21.81
C LEU A 470 24.94 -21.07 -20.30
N LEU A 471 24.01 -21.49 -19.44
CA LEU A 471 24.19 -21.43 -17.99
C LEU A 471 25.30 -22.36 -17.50
N LEU A 472 25.41 -23.56 -18.09
CA LEU A 472 26.52 -24.45 -17.82
C LEU A 472 27.86 -23.78 -18.18
N LEU A 473 27.94 -23.12 -19.34
CA LEU A 473 29.12 -22.38 -19.74
C LEU A 473 29.42 -21.22 -18.76
N LEU A 474 28.41 -20.45 -18.37
CA LEU A 474 28.55 -19.32 -17.45
C LEU A 474 28.93 -19.74 -16.02
N SER A 475 28.72 -21.00 -15.64
CA SER A 475 29.06 -21.53 -14.32
C SER A 475 30.53 -21.89 -14.14
N MET A 476 31.28 -22.00 -15.23
CA MET A 476 32.71 -22.29 -15.18
C MET A 476 33.50 -21.18 -14.47
N PRO A 477 34.64 -21.53 -13.84
CA PRO A 477 35.38 -20.62 -12.97
C PRO A 477 35.96 -19.40 -13.69
N ASP A 478 36.30 -19.56 -14.98
CA ASP A 478 36.91 -18.52 -15.79
C ASP A 478 36.42 -18.56 -17.25
N ALA A 479 36.60 -17.43 -17.95
CA ALA A 479 36.14 -17.27 -19.33
C ALA A 479 36.90 -18.16 -20.32
N ALA A 480 38.17 -18.51 -20.06
CA ALA A 480 38.97 -19.33 -20.97
C ALA A 480 38.47 -20.79 -20.95
N SER A 481 38.26 -21.36 -19.76
CA SER A 481 37.61 -22.66 -19.59
C SER A 481 36.21 -22.67 -20.24
N SER A 482 35.46 -21.59 -20.03
CA SER A 482 34.14 -21.42 -20.64
C SER A 482 34.18 -21.47 -22.17
N THR A 483 35.13 -20.74 -22.75
CA THR A 483 35.28 -20.61 -24.21
C THR A 483 35.78 -21.90 -24.84
N ALA A 484 36.71 -22.60 -24.20
CA ALA A 484 37.25 -23.87 -24.68
C ALA A 484 36.17 -24.96 -24.85
N ARG A 485 35.10 -24.90 -24.06
CA ARG A 485 33.99 -25.86 -24.10
C ARG A 485 32.89 -25.52 -25.11
N ILE A 486 32.89 -24.32 -25.71
CA ILE A 486 31.86 -23.89 -26.66
C ILE A 486 31.70 -24.87 -27.84
N PRO A 487 32.77 -25.37 -28.50
CA PRO A 487 32.62 -26.29 -29.63
C PRO A 487 31.95 -27.61 -29.25
N GLU A 488 32.29 -28.16 -28.08
CA GLU A 488 31.69 -29.38 -27.54
C GLU A 488 30.20 -29.17 -27.24
N VAL A 489 29.86 -28.07 -26.57
CA VAL A 489 28.47 -27.71 -26.26
C VAL A 489 27.63 -27.54 -27.53
N LEU A 490 28.19 -26.91 -28.57
CA LEU A 490 27.48 -26.75 -29.85
C LEU A 490 27.23 -28.10 -30.55
N ALA A 491 28.18 -29.04 -30.47
CA ALA A 491 28.00 -30.39 -30.98
C ALA A 491 26.91 -31.13 -30.19
N GLU A 492 26.94 -31.10 -28.85
CA GLU A 492 25.94 -31.73 -28.00
C GLU A 492 24.53 -31.14 -28.24
N MET A 493 24.42 -29.82 -28.36
CA MET A 493 23.15 -29.17 -28.72
C MET A 493 22.63 -29.64 -30.08
N SER A 494 23.51 -29.78 -31.08
CA SER A 494 23.14 -30.29 -32.40
C SER A 494 22.66 -31.74 -32.33
N ASP A 495 23.35 -32.59 -31.58
CA ASP A 495 23.01 -34.00 -31.42
C ASP A 495 21.66 -34.20 -30.70
N LEU A 496 21.33 -33.31 -29.77
CA LEU A 496 20.04 -33.27 -29.07
C LEU A 496 18.93 -32.54 -29.86
N GLY A 497 19.24 -31.98 -31.04
CA GLY A 497 18.27 -31.23 -31.85
C GLY A 497 17.86 -29.88 -31.23
N ILE A 498 18.68 -29.31 -30.36
CA ILE A 498 18.40 -28.04 -29.67
C ILE A 498 18.89 -26.88 -30.54
N GLU A 499 17.98 -26.01 -30.93
CA GLU A 499 18.34 -24.83 -31.71
C GLU A 499 19.12 -23.78 -30.91
N VAL A 500 20.13 -23.18 -31.56
CA VAL A 500 20.95 -22.13 -30.95
C VAL A 500 20.19 -20.80 -30.90
N SER A 501 19.65 -20.45 -29.73
CA SER A 501 18.95 -19.17 -29.50
C SER A 501 19.86 -17.93 -29.63
N SER A 502 19.27 -16.77 -29.87
CA SER A 502 19.96 -15.47 -29.87
C SER A 502 20.73 -15.20 -28.56
N ASP A 503 20.15 -15.54 -27.41
CA ASP A 503 20.79 -15.31 -26.10
C ASP A 503 22.03 -16.17 -25.91
N PHE A 504 22.00 -17.43 -26.39
CA PHE A 504 23.19 -18.28 -26.43
C PHE A 504 24.29 -17.64 -27.26
N LEU A 505 23.99 -17.20 -28.50
CA LEU A 505 25.00 -16.60 -29.37
C LEU A 505 25.60 -15.32 -28.79
N ARG A 506 24.77 -14.50 -28.15
CA ARG A 506 25.21 -13.30 -27.42
C ARG A 506 26.16 -13.68 -26.28
N GLY A 507 25.74 -14.61 -25.42
CA GLY A 507 26.50 -15.03 -24.26
C GLY A 507 27.81 -15.74 -24.61
N ALA A 508 27.80 -16.63 -25.62
CA ALA A 508 29.00 -17.31 -26.12
C ALA A 508 30.00 -16.33 -26.74
N LEU A 509 29.52 -15.33 -27.49
CA LEU A 509 30.37 -14.27 -28.02
C LEU A 509 30.98 -13.42 -26.90
N GLU A 510 30.19 -13.07 -25.88
CA GLU A 510 30.69 -12.33 -24.72
C GLU A 510 31.79 -13.12 -23.97
N LEU A 511 31.57 -14.41 -23.73
CA LEU A 511 32.56 -15.31 -23.12
C LEU A 511 33.86 -15.37 -23.92
N ALA A 512 33.79 -15.52 -25.25
CA ALA A 512 34.98 -15.57 -26.10
C ALA A 512 35.75 -14.23 -26.09
N ILE A 513 35.05 -13.10 -26.05
CA ILE A 513 35.66 -11.78 -25.92
C ILE A 513 36.32 -11.61 -24.54
N ASP A 514 35.66 -12.07 -23.47
CA ASP A 514 36.20 -12.03 -22.10
C ASP A 514 37.44 -12.92 -21.94
N ALA A 515 37.47 -14.06 -22.63
CA ALA A 515 38.63 -14.95 -22.71
C ALA A 515 39.76 -14.42 -23.60
N GLN A 516 39.55 -13.31 -24.31
CA GLN A 516 40.45 -12.79 -25.34
C GLN A 516 40.72 -13.77 -26.49
N ASP A 517 39.82 -14.73 -26.72
CA ASP A 517 39.92 -15.70 -27.81
C ASP A 517 39.27 -15.14 -29.08
N GLY A 518 40.09 -14.45 -29.88
CA GLY A 518 39.65 -13.88 -31.15
C GLY A 518 39.15 -14.92 -32.16
N PHE A 519 39.68 -16.15 -32.11
CA PHE A 519 39.28 -17.20 -33.06
C PHE A 519 37.87 -17.69 -32.76
N THR A 520 37.60 -18.09 -31.52
CA THR A 520 36.26 -18.53 -31.10
C THR A 520 35.24 -17.39 -31.21
N ALA A 521 35.64 -16.15 -30.89
CA ALA A 521 34.77 -15.00 -31.08
C ALA A 521 34.35 -14.82 -32.56
N MET A 522 35.29 -14.98 -33.50
CA MET A 522 34.98 -14.91 -34.94
C MET A 522 34.16 -16.10 -35.44
N GLN A 523 34.31 -17.29 -34.84
CA GLN A 523 33.38 -18.39 -35.10
C GLN A 523 31.95 -18.02 -34.68
N MET A 524 31.77 -17.41 -33.51
CA MET A 524 30.46 -16.96 -33.04
C MET A 524 29.86 -15.88 -33.94
N VAL A 525 30.67 -14.94 -34.43
CA VAL A 525 30.23 -13.97 -35.46
C VAL A 525 29.69 -14.67 -36.71
N GLY A 526 30.33 -15.76 -37.15
CA GLY A 526 29.83 -16.58 -38.26
C GLY A 526 28.46 -17.22 -37.98
N TYR A 527 28.16 -17.58 -36.73
CA TYR A 527 26.83 -18.05 -36.34
C TYR A 527 25.78 -16.92 -36.34
N HIS A 528 26.15 -15.72 -35.88
CA HIS A 528 25.28 -14.53 -35.96
C HIS A 528 24.91 -14.20 -37.41
N GLU A 529 25.90 -14.22 -38.32
CA GLU A 529 25.69 -13.99 -39.75
C GLU A 529 24.78 -15.05 -40.38
N LYS A 530 25.06 -16.34 -40.16
CA LYS A 530 24.26 -17.45 -40.71
C LYS A 530 22.79 -17.43 -40.26
N ARG A 531 22.52 -16.95 -39.04
CA ARG A 531 21.16 -16.85 -38.49
C ARG A 531 20.54 -15.46 -38.66
N SER A 532 21.23 -14.53 -39.32
CA SER A 532 20.81 -13.13 -39.47
C SER A 532 20.43 -12.45 -38.16
N ILE A 533 21.17 -12.73 -37.09
CA ILE A 533 20.97 -12.14 -35.75
C ILE A 533 21.92 -10.96 -35.57
N SER A 534 21.38 -9.83 -35.13
CA SER A 534 22.17 -8.61 -34.90
C SER A 534 23.10 -8.73 -33.69
N ILE A 535 24.31 -8.20 -33.82
CA ILE A 535 25.30 -8.08 -32.74
C ILE A 535 25.18 -6.70 -32.09
N GLU A 536 25.04 -6.67 -30.77
CA GLU A 536 24.96 -5.40 -30.03
C GLU A 536 26.21 -4.54 -30.20
N SER A 537 26.01 -3.22 -30.29
CA SER A 537 27.09 -2.21 -30.36
C SER A 537 28.18 -2.42 -29.30
N LYS A 538 27.81 -2.77 -28.07
CA LYS A 538 28.78 -2.98 -26.99
C LYS A 538 29.70 -4.16 -27.26
N LEU A 539 29.17 -5.28 -27.78
CA LEU A 539 29.95 -6.46 -28.10
C LEU A 539 30.80 -6.24 -29.36
N SER A 540 30.24 -5.59 -30.38
CA SER A 540 30.98 -5.28 -31.62
C SER A 540 32.18 -4.37 -31.36
N ILE A 541 32.02 -3.32 -30.53
CA ILE A 541 33.12 -2.42 -30.12
C ILE A 541 34.20 -3.19 -29.34
N ARG A 542 33.80 -4.06 -28.41
CA ARG A 542 34.75 -4.86 -27.61
C ARG A 542 35.54 -5.83 -28.48
N LEU A 543 34.86 -6.52 -29.40
CA LEU A 543 35.51 -7.43 -30.35
C LEU A 543 36.45 -6.69 -31.28
N MET A 544 36.05 -5.55 -31.85
CA MET A 544 36.94 -4.74 -32.69
C MET A 544 38.21 -4.32 -31.95
N ARG A 545 38.11 -3.94 -30.68
CA ARG A 545 39.28 -3.61 -29.84
C ARG A 545 40.18 -4.81 -29.61
N LEU A 546 39.59 -6.00 -29.36
CA LEU A 546 40.35 -7.24 -29.24
C LEU A 546 41.11 -7.56 -30.53
N LEU A 547 40.43 -7.54 -31.68
CA LEU A 547 41.05 -7.77 -32.99
C LEU A 547 42.12 -6.73 -33.33
N CYS A 548 41.90 -5.47 -32.95
CA CYS A 548 42.87 -4.39 -33.07
C CYS A 548 44.12 -4.63 -32.22
N LEU A 549 43.97 -5.19 -31.01
CA LEU A 549 45.08 -5.51 -30.11
C LEU A 549 45.97 -6.62 -30.68
N VAL A 550 45.36 -7.65 -31.27
CA VAL A 550 46.09 -8.77 -31.93
C VAL A 550 46.50 -8.46 -33.37
N VAL A 551 46.19 -7.26 -33.87
CA VAL A 551 46.53 -6.78 -35.21
C VAL A 551 45.96 -7.67 -36.34
N ASP A 552 44.75 -8.21 -36.14
CA ASP A 552 44.07 -9.07 -37.13
C ASP A 552 43.13 -8.25 -38.04
N VAL A 553 43.67 -7.77 -39.15
CA VAL A 553 42.93 -6.93 -40.12
C VAL A 553 41.85 -7.73 -40.86
N ASP A 554 42.08 -9.01 -41.13
CA ASP A 554 41.16 -9.83 -41.91
C ASP A 554 39.92 -10.21 -41.10
N SER A 555 40.07 -10.47 -39.81
CA SER A 555 38.93 -10.64 -38.91
C SER A 555 38.16 -9.33 -38.72
N VAL A 556 38.82 -8.17 -38.69
CA VAL A 556 38.11 -6.87 -38.66
C VAL A 556 37.28 -6.66 -39.93
N ARG A 557 37.81 -6.98 -41.12
CA ARG A 557 37.05 -6.93 -42.38
C ARG A 557 35.83 -7.84 -42.34
N ARG A 558 36.03 -9.10 -41.93
CA ARG A 558 34.94 -10.08 -41.80
C ARG A 558 33.89 -9.64 -40.79
N LEU A 559 34.30 -9.10 -39.65
CA LEU A 559 33.39 -8.56 -38.66
C LEU A 559 32.56 -7.42 -39.24
N ILE A 560 33.15 -6.45 -39.93
CA ILE A 560 32.40 -5.34 -40.55
C ILE A 560 31.41 -5.86 -41.59
N ALA A 561 31.81 -6.83 -42.41
CA ALA A 561 30.90 -7.46 -43.38
C ALA A 561 29.71 -8.13 -42.68
N ALA A 562 29.96 -8.92 -41.63
CA ALA A 562 28.91 -9.56 -40.84
C ALA A 562 28.01 -8.54 -40.12
N LEU A 563 28.56 -7.46 -39.58
CA LEU A 563 27.79 -6.38 -38.96
C LEU A 563 26.86 -5.71 -39.99
N LYS A 564 27.33 -5.46 -41.22
CA LYS A 564 26.49 -4.93 -42.30
C LYS A 564 25.41 -5.92 -42.73
N ALA A 565 25.76 -7.21 -42.87
CA ALA A 565 24.83 -8.26 -43.27
C ALA A 565 23.70 -8.50 -42.25
N THR A 566 23.97 -8.22 -40.97
CA THR A 566 23.02 -8.39 -39.85
C THR A 566 22.36 -7.07 -39.42
N GLU A 567 22.54 -5.98 -40.20
CA GLU A 567 22.06 -4.62 -39.88
C GLU A 567 22.51 -4.12 -38.48
N SER A 568 23.65 -4.62 -38.00
CA SER A 568 24.20 -4.29 -36.70
C SER A 568 24.92 -2.93 -36.72
N PRO A 569 24.94 -2.19 -35.59
CA PRO A 569 25.60 -0.89 -35.51
C PRO A 569 27.13 -1.02 -35.60
N VAL A 570 27.73 -0.19 -36.46
CA VAL A 570 29.19 -0.04 -36.62
C VAL A 570 29.62 1.31 -36.03
N ASP A 571 30.47 1.28 -35.01
CA ASP A 571 31.00 2.49 -34.37
C ASP A 571 32.20 3.05 -35.16
N SER A 572 32.01 4.19 -35.83
CA SER A 572 33.02 4.84 -36.66
C SER A 572 34.29 5.22 -35.91
N ARG A 573 34.19 5.54 -34.62
CA ARG A 573 35.33 5.86 -33.76
C ARG A 573 36.21 4.63 -33.53
N THR A 574 35.60 3.47 -33.32
CA THR A 574 36.31 2.20 -33.15
C THR A 574 36.93 1.73 -34.47
N VAL A 575 36.25 1.92 -35.60
CA VAL A 575 36.85 1.68 -36.94
C VAL A 575 38.07 2.58 -37.16
N SER A 576 37.98 3.86 -36.81
CA SER A 576 39.10 4.81 -36.91
C SER A 576 40.30 4.39 -36.05
N LEU A 577 40.06 3.82 -34.86
CA LEU A 577 41.10 3.25 -34.00
C LEU A 577 41.80 2.06 -34.65
N CYS A 578 41.03 1.15 -35.27
CA CYS A 578 41.59 0.03 -36.03
C CYS A 578 42.48 0.53 -37.19
N VAL A 579 41.98 1.47 -38.00
CA VAL A 579 42.74 2.07 -39.12
C VAL A 579 44.03 2.72 -38.63
N ALA A 580 43.99 3.50 -37.55
CA ALA A 580 45.18 4.13 -36.99
C ALA A 580 46.22 3.09 -36.52
N THR A 581 45.76 2.03 -35.85
CA THR A 581 46.62 0.94 -35.37
C THR A 581 47.25 0.19 -36.54
N PHE A 582 46.47 -0.22 -37.55
CA PHE A 582 46.99 -0.95 -38.71
C PHE A 582 47.97 -0.12 -39.54
N LYS A 583 47.73 1.18 -39.70
CA LYS A 583 48.69 2.10 -40.33
C LYS A 583 50.01 2.20 -39.57
N LYS A 584 49.97 2.20 -38.23
CA LYS A 584 51.19 2.17 -37.41
C LYS A 584 52.04 0.93 -37.68
N TRP A 585 51.40 -0.19 -38.00
CA TRP A 585 52.07 -1.44 -38.38
C TRP A 585 52.29 -1.60 -39.89
N ALA A 586 52.06 -0.53 -40.69
CA ALA A 586 52.16 -0.55 -42.15
C ALA A 586 51.27 -1.60 -42.85
N ILE A 587 50.14 -1.97 -42.23
CA ILE A 587 49.20 -2.93 -42.80
C ILE A 587 48.16 -2.20 -43.67
N PRO A 588 47.97 -2.60 -44.95
CA PRO A 588 46.97 -2.00 -45.83
C PRO A 588 45.55 -2.13 -45.28
N CYS A 589 44.85 -1.00 -45.15
CA CYS A 589 43.51 -0.94 -44.54
C CYS A 589 42.64 0.23 -45.05
N ASP A 590 42.91 0.76 -46.25
CA ASP A 590 42.16 1.90 -46.79
C ASP A 590 40.69 1.55 -47.09
N ASP A 591 40.38 0.27 -47.30
CA ASP A 591 39.02 -0.27 -47.44
C ASP A 591 38.15 -0.04 -46.20
N LEU A 592 38.75 -0.02 -45.01
CA LEU A 592 38.03 0.17 -43.75
C LEU A 592 37.53 1.60 -43.55
N LYS A 593 38.08 2.59 -44.25
CA LYS A 593 37.64 4.00 -44.15
C LYS A 593 36.32 4.29 -44.89
N ALA A 594 35.91 3.41 -45.78
CA ALA A 594 34.68 3.54 -46.57
C ALA A 594 33.43 3.03 -45.83
N VAL A 595 33.58 2.66 -44.56
CA VAL A 595 32.56 2.13 -43.65
C VAL A 595 32.12 3.25 -42.73
#